data_AF-A0A950J4H8-F1
#
_entry.id   AF-A0A950J4H8-F1
#
_cell.length_a   1.000
_cell.length_b   1.000
_cell.length_c   1.000
_cell.angle_alpha   90.00
_cell.angle_beta   90.00
_cell.angle_gamma   90.00
#
_symmetry.space_group_name_H-M   'P 1'
#
loop_
_entity.id
_entity.type
_entity.pdbx_description
1 polymer ?
#
loop_
_entity_poly.entity_id
_entity_poly.type
_entity_poly.pdbx_seq_one_letter_code
_entity_poly.pdbx_strand_id
1 'polypeptide(L)'
;MPFHDGFVSDIAGRKAHVNGLPIGKVTDLLVGSPDDTFPKIDGLTISTKRGQRMAPIESVVDIDDRGSVALNAAPKEPAPPDSAALYLVSDLLDKQIVDVDGRKVVRINDLEIANTGGALRVIAADTGMGGLLRRLGLRSAGHLVPALYRRIPRA
;
A
#
# COMPACT_ATOMS: atom_id res chain seq x y z
N MET A 1 3.77 -4.80 15.26
CA MET A 1 3.22 -3.65 14.51
C MET A 1 1.82 -3.36 15.00
N PRO A 2 1.54 -2.13 15.47
CA PRO A 2 0.20 -1.64 15.83
C PRO A 2 -0.75 -1.45 14.65
N PHE A 3 -0.24 -1.45 13.42
CA PHE A 3 -1.07 -1.35 12.22
C PHE A 3 -1.93 -2.61 12.05
N HIS A 4 -3.25 -2.45 12.12
CA HIS A 4 -4.22 -3.52 11.95
C HIS A 4 -4.69 -3.62 10.50
N ASP A 5 -5.25 -2.54 9.96
CA ASP A 5 -5.76 -2.42 8.59
C ASP A 5 -5.74 -0.97 8.12
N GLY A 6 -5.94 -0.78 6.82
CA GLY A 6 -6.05 0.53 6.19
C GLY A 6 -5.88 0.45 4.67
N PHE A 7 -5.63 1.58 4.04
CA PHE A 7 -5.40 1.64 2.60
C PHE A 7 -3.96 2.00 2.26
N VAL A 8 -3.51 1.58 1.08
CA VAL A 8 -2.23 2.03 0.49
C VAL A 8 -2.15 3.56 0.47
N SER A 9 -3.24 4.24 0.11
CA SER A 9 -3.30 5.71 0.09
C SER A 9 -3.18 6.38 1.47
N ASP A 10 -3.40 5.64 2.56
CA ASP A 10 -3.23 6.20 3.91
C ASP A 10 -1.74 6.33 4.27
N ILE A 11 -0.89 5.45 3.75
CA ILE A 11 0.55 5.39 3.99
C ILE A 11 1.33 6.11 2.89
N ALA A 12 0.93 5.96 1.63
CA ALA A 12 1.60 6.59 0.50
C ALA A 12 1.59 8.13 0.63
N GLY A 13 2.75 8.75 0.41
CA GLY A 13 2.97 10.19 0.58
C GLY A 13 3.18 10.63 2.03
N ARG A 14 3.02 9.74 3.02
CA ARG A 14 3.27 10.06 4.44
C ARG A 14 4.76 10.07 4.77
N LYS A 15 5.09 10.71 5.89
CA LYS A 15 6.47 10.83 6.34
C LYS A 15 6.97 9.49 6.86
N ALA A 16 8.24 9.21 6.60
CA ALA A 16 8.98 8.15 7.25
C ALA A 16 9.99 8.75 8.23
N HIS A 17 10.11 8.15 9.41
CA HIS A 17 10.97 8.61 10.49
C HIS A 17 11.86 7.49 11.03
N VAL A 18 13.04 7.85 11.53
CA VAL A 18 13.93 6.97 12.30
C VAL A 18 14.24 7.69 13.60
N ASN A 19 13.97 7.06 14.74
CA ASN A 19 14.15 7.69 16.06
C ASN A 19 13.49 9.08 16.16
N GLY A 20 12.30 9.23 15.59
CA GLY A 20 11.56 10.49 15.55
C GLY A 20 12.04 11.53 14.53
N LEU A 21 13.18 11.31 13.87
CA LEU A 21 13.71 12.22 12.86
C LEU A 21 13.17 11.88 11.46
N PRO A 22 12.62 12.85 10.72
CA PRO A 22 12.08 12.60 9.38
C PRO A 22 13.22 12.32 8.40
N ILE A 23 13.12 11.20 7.70
CA ILE A 23 14.11 10.75 6.70
C ILE A 23 13.62 10.91 5.26
N GLY A 24 12.31 11.05 5.06
CA GLY A 24 11.70 11.10 3.73
C GLY A 24 10.20 10.91 3.76
N LYS A 25 9.65 10.50 2.62
CA LYS A 25 8.25 10.12 2.47
C LYS A 25 8.13 8.73 1.85
N VAL A 26 7.16 7.95 2.30
CA VAL A 26 6.80 6.69 1.64
C VAL A 26 6.24 7.03 0.26
N THR A 27 6.79 6.44 -0.77
CA THR A 27 6.37 6.63 -2.16
C THR A 27 5.61 5.42 -2.68
N ASP A 28 5.98 4.22 -2.24
CA ASP A 28 5.37 2.99 -2.71
C ASP A 28 5.48 1.85 -1.70
N LEU A 29 4.72 0.79 -1.93
CA LEU A 29 4.76 -0.48 -1.22
C LEU A 29 5.10 -1.58 -2.23
N LEU A 30 6.00 -2.48 -1.87
CA LEU A 30 6.53 -3.49 -2.78
C LEU A 30 5.99 -4.88 -2.44
N VAL A 31 5.67 -5.63 -3.48
CA VAL A 31 5.32 -7.05 -3.42
C VAL A 31 6.25 -7.82 -4.36
N GLY A 32 7.03 -8.74 -3.81
CA GLY A 32 7.95 -9.60 -4.56
C GLY A 32 7.26 -10.83 -5.17
N SER A 33 6.20 -11.32 -4.53
CA SER A 33 5.43 -12.49 -4.97
C SER A 33 3.96 -12.13 -5.19
N PRO A 34 3.59 -11.55 -6.34
CA PRO A 34 2.23 -11.06 -6.59
C PRO A 34 1.19 -12.17 -6.82
N ASP A 35 1.62 -13.39 -7.15
CA ASP A 35 0.73 -14.53 -7.46
C ASP A 35 0.09 -15.17 -6.21
N ASP A 36 0.50 -14.77 -5.02
CA ASP A 36 -0.10 -15.22 -3.77
C ASP A 36 -1.56 -14.76 -3.66
N THR A 37 -2.44 -15.57 -3.04
CA THR A 37 -3.85 -15.17 -2.83
C THR A 37 -3.99 -13.88 -2.03
N PHE A 38 -3.11 -13.69 -1.04
CA PHE A 38 -3.02 -12.46 -0.25
C PHE A 38 -1.54 -12.05 -0.22
N PRO A 39 -1.08 -11.32 -1.26
CA PRO A 39 0.33 -11.02 -1.43
C PRO A 39 0.89 -10.27 -0.22
N LYS A 40 2.04 -10.73 0.25
CA LYS A 40 2.78 -10.07 1.33
C LYS A 40 3.40 -8.79 0.80
N ILE A 41 3.30 -7.72 1.58
CA ILE A 41 4.09 -6.51 1.36
C ILE A 41 5.49 -6.78 1.93
N ASP A 42 6.49 -6.79 1.06
CA ASP A 42 7.88 -7.10 1.39
C ASP A 42 8.68 -5.87 1.79
N GLY A 43 8.21 -4.69 1.43
CA GLY A 43 8.85 -3.45 1.86
C GLY A 43 8.13 -2.18 1.41
N LEU A 44 8.74 -1.06 1.75
CA LEU A 44 8.31 0.28 1.40
C LEU A 44 9.41 0.97 0.61
N THR A 45 9.05 1.74 -0.42
CA THR A 45 9.98 2.67 -1.04
C THR A 45 9.84 4.04 -0.36
N ILE A 46 10.98 4.66 -0.09
CA ILE A 46 11.07 5.94 0.61
C ILE A 46 11.88 6.91 -0.23
N SER A 47 11.26 8.04 -0.57
CA SER A 47 11.95 9.16 -1.20
C SER A 47 12.80 9.88 -0.16
N THR A 48 14.11 9.68 -0.24
CA THR A 48 15.11 10.34 0.63
C THR A 48 15.89 11.40 -0.14
N LYS A 49 16.72 12.18 0.56
CA LYS A 49 17.70 13.10 -0.08
C LYS A 49 18.71 12.38 -0.98
N ARG A 50 18.89 11.06 -0.81
CA ARG A 50 19.81 10.22 -1.60
C ARG A 50 19.07 9.44 -2.70
N GLY A 51 17.84 9.84 -3.05
CA GLY A 51 16.98 9.13 -4.00
C GLY A 51 16.02 8.15 -3.34
N GLN A 52 15.35 7.35 -4.17
CA GLN A 52 14.43 6.29 -3.72
C GLN A 52 15.22 5.14 -3.08
N ARG A 53 14.81 4.76 -1.87
CA ARG A 53 15.44 3.69 -1.08
C ARG A 53 14.39 2.68 -0.63
N MET A 54 14.74 1.41 -0.64
CA MET A 54 13.86 0.34 -0.18
C MET A 54 14.12 0.07 1.31
N ALA A 55 13.04 0.09 2.09
CA ALA A 55 13.00 -0.33 3.48
C ALA A 55 12.27 -1.68 3.54
N PRO A 56 12.93 -2.77 3.97
CA PRO A 56 12.25 -4.05 4.18
C PRO A 56 11.10 -3.90 5.19
N ILE A 57 10.01 -4.64 5.02
CA ILE A 57 8.83 -4.51 5.90
C ILE A 57 9.19 -4.79 7.37
N GLU A 58 10.18 -5.65 7.61
CA GLU A 58 10.72 -6.00 8.92
C GLU A 58 11.43 -4.83 9.61
N SER A 59 11.85 -3.81 8.85
CA SER A 59 12.43 -2.58 9.41
C SER A 59 11.39 -1.61 9.96
N VAL A 60 10.11 -1.79 9.61
CA VAL A 60 9.03 -0.92 10.03
C VAL A 60 8.57 -1.32 11.43
N VAL A 61 8.69 -0.36 12.36
CA VAL A 61 8.37 -0.54 13.78
C VAL A 61 6.89 -0.26 14.03
N ASP A 62 6.41 0.85 13.46
CA ASP A 62 5.07 1.36 13.68
C ASP A 62 4.56 2.17 12.48
N ILE A 63 3.25 2.23 12.34
CA ILE A 63 2.54 3.12 11.43
C ILE A 63 1.43 3.76 12.26
N ASP A 64 1.54 5.07 12.49
CA ASP A 64 0.61 5.77 13.36
C ASP A 64 -0.76 5.98 12.72
N ASP A 65 -1.70 6.54 13.48
CA ASP A 65 -3.07 6.86 13.06
C ASP A 65 -3.15 7.86 11.89
N ARG A 66 -2.06 8.57 11.60
CA ARG A 66 -1.92 9.49 10.46
C ARG A 66 -1.18 8.86 9.28
N GLY A 67 -0.82 7.58 9.37
CA GLY A 67 -0.08 6.82 8.36
C GLY A 67 1.42 7.14 8.32
N SER A 68 1.95 7.88 9.29
CA SER A 68 3.39 8.15 9.39
C SER A 68 4.12 6.87 9.81
N VAL A 69 5.19 6.56 9.09
CA VAL A 69 5.93 5.30 9.25
C VAL A 69 7.16 5.52 10.12
N ALA A 70 7.32 4.70 11.15
CA ALA A 70 8.53 4.63 11.98
C ALA A 70 9.37 3.41 11.58
N LEU A 71 10.66 3.64 11.31
CA LEU A 71 11.62 2.58 11.00
C LEU A 71 12.67 2.47 12.11
N ASN A 72 13.22 1.26 12.27
CA ASN A 72 14.34 1.03 13.19
C ASN A 72 15.67 1.62 12.68
N ALA A 73 15.83 1.76 11.37
CA ALA A 73 17.02 2.30 10.72
C ALA A 73 16.67 2.96 9.37
N ALA A 74 17.53 3.87 8.92
CA ALA A 74 17.35 4.49 7.61
C ALA A 74 17.70 3.50 6.49
N PRO A 75 16.85 3.35 5.46
CA PRO A 75 17.11 2.44 4.36
C PRO A 75 18.32 2.91 3.54
N LYS A 76 19.19 1.98 3.20
CA LYS A 76 20.43 2.25 2.44
C LYS A 76 20.35 1.73 1.01
N GLU A 77 19.64 0.64 0.81
CA GLU A 77 19.53 -0.04 -0.47
C GLU A 77 18.68 0.80 -1.44
N PRO A 78 19.10 0.93 -2.71
CA PRO A 78 18.24 1.51 -3.75
C PRO A 78 16.91 0.75 -3.84
N ALA A 79 15.87 1.44 -4.32
CA ALA A 79 14.65 0.74 -4.74
C ALA A 79 14.97 -0.26 -5.86
N PRO A 80 14.41 -1.48 -5.85
CA PRO A 80 14.61 -2.45 -6.93
C PRO A 80 14.04 -1.93 -8.27
N PRO A 81 14.50 -2.44 -9.42
CA PRO A 81 13.87 -2.09 -10.69
C PRO A 81 12.44 -2.64 -10.78
N ASP A 82 11.58 -1.99 -11.56
CA ASP A 82 10.17 -2.38 -11.80
C ASP A 82 10.01 -3.82 -12.32
N SER A 83 11.06 -4.39 -12.95
CA SER A 83 11.04 -5.77 -13.44
C SER A 83 11.19 -6.83 -12.33
N ALA A 84 11.56 -6.43 -11.11
CA ALA A 84 11.89 -7.34 -10.01
C ALA A 84 10.85 -7.38 -8.89
N ALA A 85 9.91 -6.44 -8.87
CA ALA A 85 8.86 -6.34 -7.87
C ALA A 85 7.65 -5.60 -8.42
N LEU A 86 6.47 -5.88 -7.88
CA LEU A 86 5.25 -5.13 -8.15
C LEU A 86 5.16 -3.95 -7.19
N TYR A 87 5.03 -2.74 -7.75
CA TYR A 87 4.87 -1.50 -7.01
C TYR A 87 3.39 -1.12 -6.93
N LEU A 88 2.81 -1.19 -5.73
CA LEU A 88 1.36 -1.05 -5.56
C LEU A 88 0.84 0.33 -5.98
N VAL A 89 1.59 1.41 -5.75
CA VAL A 89 1.19 2.77 -6.12
C VAL A 89 1.40 3.01 -7.61
N SER A 90 2.59 2.75 -8.16
CA SER A 90 2.85 3.05 -9.58
C SER A 90 2.16 2.10 -10.56
N ASP A 91 2.01 0.82 -10.18
CA ASP A 91 1.62 -0.25 -11.11
C ASP A 91 0.16 -0.66 -10.97
N LEU A 92 -0.50 -0.36 -9.85
CA LEU A 92 -1.89 -0.75 -9.63
C LEU A 92 -2.84 0.43 -9.45
N LEU A 93 -2.46 1.43 -8.64
CA LEU A 93 -3.36 2.57 -8.44
C LEU A 93 -3.63 3.29 -9.76
N ASP A 94 -4.89 3.66 -9.96
CA ASP A 94 -5.42 4.31 -11.16
C ASP A 94 -5.34 3.50 -12.45
N LYS A 95 -4.80 2.27 -12.40
CA LYS A 95 -4.71 1.40 -13.56
C LYS A 95 -6.00 0.67 -13.81
N GLN A 96 -6.21 0.37 -15.09
CA GLN A 96 -7.28 -0.51 -15.54
C GLN A 96 -6.77 -1.94 -15.50
N ILE A 97 -7.42 -2.77 -14.70
CA ILE A 97 -7.19 -4.21 -14.66
C ILE A 97 -8.33 -4.93 -15.35
N VAL A 98 -8.04 -6.11 -15.86
CA VAL A 98 -9.05 -7.01 -16.40
C VAL A 98 -9.37 -8.04 -15.33
N ASP A 99 -10.65 -8.33 -15.15
CA ASP A 99 -11.10 -9.46 -14.34
C ASP A 99 -10.50 -10.78 -14.85
N VAL A 100 -10.35 -11.77 -13.99
CA VAL A 100 -9.71 -13.06 -14.30
C VAL A 100 -10.39 -13.78 -15.47
N ASP A 101 -11.69 -13.57 -15.64
CA ASP A 101 -12.49 -14.10 -16.75
C ASP A 101 -12.30 -13.35 -18.07
N GLY A 102 -11.55 -12.24 -18.10
CA GLY A 102 -11.36 -11.40 -19.29
C GLY A 102 -12.58 -10.53 -19.66
N ARG A 103 -13.67 -10.60 -18.88
CA ARG A 103 -14.98 -10.06 -19.26
C ARG A 103 -15.22 -8.62 -18.88
N LYS A 104 -14.44 -8.09 -17.95
CA LYS A 104 -14.66 -6.75 -17.40
C LYS A 104 -13.34 -6.05 -17.14
N VAL A 105 -13.26 -4.79 -17.57
CA VAL A 105 -12.18 -3.88 -17.18
C VAL A 105 -12.66 -3.05 -16.00
N VAL A 106 -11.89 -3.03 -14.91
CA VAL A 106 -12.15 -2.20 -13.73
C VAL A 106 -10.92 -1.38 -13.39
N ARG A 107 -11.14 -0.22 -12.78
CA ARG A 107 -10.05 0.65 -12.34
C ARG A 107 -9.85 0.50 -10.84
N ILE A 108 -8.62 0.27 -10.43
CA ILE A 108 -8.25 0.25 -9.01
C ILE A 108 -8.07 1.71 -8.56
N ASN A 109 -8.87 2.16 -7.60
CA ASN A 109 -8.71 3.50 -7.00
C ASN A 109 -7.84 3.44 -5.75
N ASP A 110 -7.86 2.32 -5.03
CA ASP A 110 -7.06 2.09 -3.83
C ASP A 110 -6.88 0.59 -3.58
N LEU A 111 -6.00 0.25 -2.65
CA LEU A 111 -5.80 -1.14 -2.19
C LEU A 111 -5.93 -1.18 -0.68
N GLU A 112 -6.75 -2.11 -0.19
CA GLU A 112 -6.91 -2.38 1.22
C GLU A 112 -5.80 -3.34 1.67
N ILE A 113 -5.15 -3.00 2.78
CA ILE A 113 -4.04 -3.74 3.36
C ILE A 113 -4.33 -4.02 4.82
N ALA A 114 -3.94 -5.20 5.29
CA ALA A 114 -4.13 -5.59 6.68
C ALA A 114 -3.00 -6.48 7.18
N ASN A 115 -2.74 -6.40 8.48
CA ASN A 115 -1.82 -7.28 9.16
C ASN A 115 -2.55 -8.57 9.54
N THR A 116 -2.36 -9.61 8.74
CA THR A 116 -2.97 -10.94 8.96
C THR A 116 -1.86 -11.97 9.16
N GLY A 117 -1.93 -12.81 10.18
CA GLY A 117 -0.92 -13.84 10.40
C GLY A 117 0.50 -13.29 10.58
N GLY A 118 0.65 -12.11 11.17
CA GLY A 118 1.95 -11.50 11.49
C GLY A 118 2.67 -10.86 10.31
N ALA A 119 2.03 -10.68 9.16
CA ALA A 119 2.60 -9.85 8.10
C ALA A 119 1.52 -9.02 7.38
N LEU A 120 1.96 -7.86 6.90
CA LEU A 120 1.15 -6.91 6.16
C LEU A 120 0.88 -7.48 4.76
N ARG A 121 -0.39 -7.57 4.39
CA ARG A 121 -0.85 -8.18 3.12
C ARG A 121 -1.85 -7.28 2.43
N VAL A 122 -1.89 -7.37 1.11
CA VAL A 122 -3.00 -6.85 0.31
C VAL A 122 -4.20 -7.78 0.46
N ILE A 123 -5.35 -7.23 0.87
CA ILE A 123 -6.56 -8.02 1.15
C ILE A 123 -7.71 -7.75 0.19
N ALA A 124 -7.79 -6.53 -0.38
CA ALA A 124 -8.81 -6.19 -1.35
C ALA A 124 -8.38 -5.03 -2.26
N ALA A 125 -9.02 -4.93 -3.43
CA ALA A 125 -8.92 -3.75 -4.30
C ALA A 125 -10.18 -2.89 -4.18
N ASP A 126 -10.01 -1.60 -3.92
CA ASP A 126 -11.09 -0.62 -3.95
C ASP A 126 -11.29 -0.12 -5.38
N THR A 127 -12.44 -0.44 -5.96
CA THR A 127 -12.86 0.02 -7.30
C THR A 127 -14.00 1.05 -7.23
N GLY A 128 -14.38 1.47 -6.02
CA GLY A 128 -15.47 2.41 -5.75
C GLY A 128 -15.01 3.87 -5.64
N MET A 129 -15.95 4.78 -5.38
CA MET A 129 -15.67 6.22 -5.26
C MET A 129 -14.92 6.60 -3.97
N GLY A 130 -14.92 5.73 -2.96
CA GLY A 130 -14.27 5.97 -1.66
C GLY A 130 -12.77 6.24 -1.79
N GLY A 131 -12.04 5.39 -2.53
CA GLY A 131 -10.61 5.59 -2.80
C GLY A 131 -10.29 6.89 -3.53
N LEU A 132 -11.14 7.28 -4.48
CA LEU A 132 -10.97 8.57 -5.16
C LEU A 132 -11.10 9.75 -4.18
N LEU A 133 -12.08 9.71 -3.27
CA LEU A 133 -12.28 10.76 -2.26
C LEU A 133 -11.14 10.85 -1.25
N ARG A 134 -10.60 9.71 -0.80
CA ARG A 134 -9.43 9.67 0.10
C ARG A 134 -8.21 10.32 -0.54
N ARG A 135 -7.98 10.08 -1.83
CA ARG A 135 -6.87 10.65 -2.58
C ARG A 135 -7.02 12.15 -2.87
N LEU A 136 -8.25 12.65 -2.94
CA LEU A 136 -8.55 14.09 -3.03
C LEU A 136 -8.52 14.81 -1.67
N GLY A 137 -8.24 14.10 -0.57
CA GLY A 137 -8.13 14.68 0.78
C GLY A 137 -9.47 14.89 1.51
N LEU A 138 -10.58 14.41 0.94
CA LEU A 138 -11.92 14.52 1.52
C LEU A 138 -12.14 13.35 2.49
N ARG A 139 -11.68 13.51 3.74
CA ARG A 139 -11.76 12.49 4.80
C ARG A 139 -13.15 12.31 5.45
N SER A 140 -14.21 12.94 4.92
CA SER A 140 -15.48 13.10 5.65
C SER A 140 -16.68 12.46 4.93
N ALA A 141 -16.71 11.12 4.83
CA ALA A 141 -17.95 10.33 4.62
C ALA A 141 -17.77 8.81 4.80
N GLY A 142 -16.69 8.33 5.44
CA GLY A 142 -16.28 6.92 5.38
C GLY A 142 -17.07 5.93 6.24
N HIS A 143 -17.95 6.37 7.15
CA HIS A 143 -18.68 5.47 8.04
C HIS A 143 -20.00 4.93 7.44
N LEU A 144 -20.29 5.17 6.17
CA LEU A 144 -21.55 4.78 5.54
C LEU A 144 -21.37 4.19 4.13
N VAL A 145 -20.74 3.02 3.97
CA VAL A 145 -21.18 2.02 2.95
C VAL A 145 -20.69 0.61 3.35
N PRO A 146 -21.50 -0.18 4.09
CA PRO A 146 -21.29 -1.62 4.19
C PRO A 146 -21.98 -2.33 3.01
N ALA A 147 -21.53 -2.10 1.77
CA ALA A 147 -22.09 -2.79 0.59
C ALA A 147 -21.34 -2.47 -0.71
N LEU A 148 -20.15 -3.03 -0.93
CA LEU A 148 -19.79 -3.64 -2.23
C LEU A 148 -18.47 -4.41 -2.14
N TYR A 149 -18.36 -5.30 -1.16
CA TYR A 149 -17.36 -6.36 -1.19
C TYR A 149 -17.79 -7.37 -2.27
N ARG A 150 -17.66 -7.01 -3.55
CA ARG A 150 -17.58 -8.05 -4.58
C ARG A 150 -16.21 -8.67 -4.43
N ARG A 151 -16.19 -9.73 -3.60
CA ARG A 151 -15.32 -10.89 -3.79
C ARG A 151 -15.02 -11.00 -5.28
N ILE A 152 -13.74 -10.98 -5.63
CA ILE A 152 -13.30 -11.57 -6.89
C ILE A 152 -13.92 -12.99 -6.88
N PRO A 153 -14.87 -13.29 -7.77
CA PRO A 153 -15.51 -14.60 -7.77
C PRO A 153 -14.42 -15.64 -8.03
N ARG A 154 -14.23 -16.55 -7.08
CA ARG A 154 -13.70 -17.87 -7.40
C ARG A 154 -14.86 -18.62 -8.04
N ALA A 155 -14.78 -18.85 -9.34
CA ALA A 155 -15.46 -19.96 -9.97
C ALA A 155 -14.62 -21.22 -9.75
#